data_AF-A0A1L8R1R2-F1
#
_entry.id   AF-A0A1L8R1R2-F1
#
_cell.length_a   1.000
_cell.length_b   1.000
_cell.length_c   1.000
_cell.angle_alpha   90.00
_cell.angle_beta   90.00
_cell.angle_gamma   90.00
#
_symmetry.space_group_name_H-M   'P 1'
#
loop_
_entity.id
_entity.type
_entity.pdbx_description
1 polymer ?
#
loop_
_entity_poly.entity_id
_entity_poly.type
_entity_poly.pdbx_seq_one_letter_code
_entity_poly.pdbx_strand_id
1 'polypeptide(L)' 'MIGKNIKAVASENLSKRYDPRFVIVQMDTGEILDDAQGYGYKSKPNAYRGYAYKEKQAVKRRRQQEGFKNEK' A
#
# COMPACT_ATOMS: atom_id res chain seq x y z
N MET A 1 -11.69 14.59 -5.16
CA MET A 1 -10.86 13.38 -4.94
C MET A 1 -11.65 12.48 -4.01
N ILE A 2 -12.25 11.40 -4.52
CA ILE A 2 -12.84 10.38 -3.65
C ILE A 2 -11.68 9.81 -2.82
N GLY A 3 -11.62 10.13 -1.54
CA GLY A 3 -10.56 9.65 -0.65
C GLY A 3 -10.59 8.13 -0.69
N LYS A 4 -9.49 7.49 -1.08
CA LYS A 4 -9.42 6.03 -1.10
C LYS A 4 -9.73 5.51 0.31
N ASN A 5 -10.81 4.76 0.44
CA ASN A 5 -11.22 4.13 1.69
C ASN A 5 -10.30 2.92 1.94
N ILE A 6 -9.15 3.17 2.60
CA ILE A 6 -8.13 2.15 2.85
C ILE A 6 -8.07 1.73 4.32
N LYS A 7 -7.77 0.45 4.56
CA LYS A 7 -7.62 -0.08 5.92
C LYS A 7 -6.46 -1.06 6.02
N ALA A 8 -5.75 -1.00 7.14
CA ALA A 8 -4.82 -2.05 7.53
C ALA A 8 -5.57 -3.19 8.24
N VAL A 9 -5.58 -4.37 7.64
CA VAL A 9 -6.27 -5.57 8.13
C VAL A 9 -5.27 -6.69 8.41
N ALA A 10 -5.59 -7.56 9.37
CA ALA A 10 -4.77 -8.76 9.61
C ALA A 10 -4.96 -9.73 8.44
N SER A 11 -3.87 -10.29 7.92
CA SER A 11 -3.89 -11.31 6.88
C SER A 11 -3.75 -12.67 7.53
N GLU A 12 -4.79 -13.50 7.46
CA GLU A 12 -4.76 -14.86 8.02
C GLU A 12 -3.68 -15.71 7.35
N ASN A 13 -3.51 -15.58 6.03
CA ASN A 13 -2.54 -16.33 5.25
C ASN A 13 -1.08 -15.98 5.58
N LEU A 14 -0.81 -14.73 5.94
CA LEU A 14 0.55 -14.27 6.27
C LEU A 14 0.84 -14.32 7.77
N SER A 15 -0.20 -14.33 8.60
CA SER A 15 -0.06 -14.32 10.05
C SER A 15 0.29 -15.71 10.60
N LYS A 16 1.02 -15.72 11.70
CA LYS A 16 1.19 -16.90 12.56
C LYS A 16 0.59 -16.60 13.94
N ARG A 17 0.37 -17.65 14.74
CA ARG A 17 -0.24 -17.58 16.08
C ARG A 17 0.32 -16.46 16.98
N TYR A 18 1.63 -16.17 16.89
CA TYR A 18 2.31 -15.15 17.69
C TYR A 18 3.01 -14.08 16.83
N ASP A 19 2.73 -14.03 15.53
CA ASP A 19 3.33 -13.08 14.60
C ASP A 19 2.26 -12.58 13.61
N PRO A 20 1.40 -11.65 14.04
CA PRO A 20 0.35 -11.11 13.20
C PRO A 20 0.94 -10.25 12.08
N ARG A 21 0.45 -10.46 10.87
CA ARG A 21 0.85 -9.74 9.67
C ARG A 21 -0.32 -8.94 9.11
N PHE A 22 -0.05 -7.70 8.74
CA PHE A 22 -1.05 -6.75 8.27
C PHE A 22 -0.81 -6.37 6.82
N VAL A 23 -1.89 -6.18 6.07
CA VAL A 23 -1.89 -5.73 4.67
C VAL A 23 -2.82 -4.53 4.52
N ILE A 24 -2.60 -3.69 3.51
CA ILE A 24 -3.50 -2.59 3.16
C ILE A 24 -4.50 -3.09 2.13
N VAL A 25 -5.78 -2.90 2.43
CA VAL A 25 -6.89 -3.22 1.53
C VAL A 25 -7.70 -1.98 1.18
N GLN A 26 -8.24 -1.96 -0.02
CA GLN A 26 -9.31 -1.04 -0.41
C GLN A 26 -10.63 -1.61 0.10
N MET A 27 -11.32 -0.87 0.96
CA MET A 27 -12.51 -1.36 1.67
C MET A 27 -13.70 -1.61 0.75
N ASP A 28 -13.83 -0.85 -0.34
CA ASP A 28 -15.00 -0.94 -1.22
C ASP A 28 -14.91 -2.14 -2.18
N THR A 29 -13.69 -2.56 -2.55
CA THR A 29 -13.44 -3.65 -3.50
C THR A 29 -12.90 -4.92 -2.83
N GLY A 30 -12.34 -4.81 -1.62
CA GLY A 30 -11.58 -5.87 -0.97
C GLY A 30 -10.18 -6.09 -1.56
N GLU A 31 -9.76 -5.27 -2.52
CA GLU A 31 -8.47 -5.42 -3.20
C GLU A 31 -7.31 -5.17 -2.23
N ILE A 32 -6.29 -6.03 -2.27
CA ILE A 32 -5.04 -5.81 -1.54
C ILE A 32 -4.20 -4.79 -2.29
N LEU A 33 -4.07 -3.61 -1.72
CA LEU A 33 -3.26 -2.53 -2.26
C LEU A 33 -1.78 -2.67 -1.88
N ASP A 34 -1.45 -3.26 -0.73
CA ASP A 34 -0.08 -3.48 -0.28
C ASP A 34 0.03 -4.63 0.73
N ASP A 35 0.76 -5.67 0.37
CA ASP A 35 1.05 -6.83 1.23
C ASP A 35 2.51 -6.91 1.68
N ALA A 36 3.29 -5.84 1.49
CA ALA A 36 4.74 -5.84 1.69
C ALA A 36 5.46 -6.95 0.91
N GLN A 37 5.07 -7.16 -0.36
CA GLN A 37 5.65 -8.18 -1.25
C GLN A 37 5.48 -9.61 -0.70
N GLY A 38 4.31 -9.90 -0.15
CA GLY A 38 3.97 -11.19 0.43
C GLY A 38 4.49 -11.45 1.84
N TYR A 39 5.15 -10.49 2.50
CA TYR A 39 5.62 -10.66 3.90
C TYR A 39 4.61 -10.17 4.94
N GLY A 40 3.79 -9.18 4.57
CA GLY A 40 2.94 -8.43 5.48
C GLY A 40 3.72 -7.60 6.52
N TYR A 41 3.08 -6.53 6.98
CA TYR A 41 3.65 -5.63 7.98
C TYR A 41 3.44 -6.19 9.39
N LYS A 42 4.39 -5.96 10.30
CA LYS A 42 4.28 -6.36 11.71
C LYS A 42 3.24 -5.59 12.52
N SER A 43 2.72 -4.47 11.99
CA SER A 43 1.73 -3.64 12.66
C SER A 43 0.92 -2.83 11.66
N LYS A 44 -0.31 -2.47 12.04
CA LYS A 44 -1.18 -1.58 11.25
C LYS A 44 -0.52 -0.22 10.93
N PRO A 45 0.11 0.50 11.89
CA PRO A 45 0.79 1.76 11.58
C PRO A 45 1.89 1.61 10.54
N ASN A 46 2.65 0.51 10.58
CA ASN A 46 3.71 0.27 9.60
C ASN A 46 3.13 0.01 8.20
N ALA A 47 1.99 -0.68 8.11
CA ALA A 47 1.29 -0.87 6.84
C ALA A 47 0.88 0.48 6.22
N TYR A 48 0.29 1.38 7.02
CA TYR A 48 -0.09 2.72 6.54
C TYR A 48 1.13 3.54 6.12
N ARG A 49 2.21 3.52 6.90
CA ARG A 49 3.46 4.23 6.56
C ARG A 49 4.08 3.71 5.27
N GLY A 50 4.13 2.38 5.10
CA GLY A 50 4.63 1.73 3.89
C GLY A 50 3.83 2.12 2.65
N TYR A 51 2.50 2.05 2.74
CA TYR A 51 1.62 2.42 1.63
C TYR A 51 1.72 3.91 1.28
N ALA A 52 1.72 4.80 2.27
CA ALA A 52 1.87 6.24 2.05
C ALA A 52 3.20 6.58 1.35
N TYR A 53 4.28 5.89 1.72
CA TYR A 53 5.57 6.03 1.04
C TYR A 53 5.47 5.58 -0.42
N LYS A 54 4.87 4.41 -0.69
CA LYS A 54 4.67 3.89 -2.05
C LYS A 54 3.87 4.86 -2.92
N GLU A 55 2.78 5.42 -2.41
CA GLU A 55 1.97 6.41 -3.15
C GLU A 55 2.79 7.66 -3.48
N LYS A 56 3.55 8.19 -2.51
CA LYS A 56 4.43 9.34 -2.73
C LYS A 56 5.45 9.08 -3.85
N GLN A 57 6.03 7.87 -3.89
CA GLN A 57 6.97 7.49 -4.95
C GLN A 57 6.28 7.32 -6.30
N ALA A 58 5.07 6.77 -6.33
CA ALA A 58 4.28 6.65 -7.56
C ALA A 58 3.91 8.02 -8.16
N VAL A 59 3.63 9.03 -7.32
CA VAL A 59 3.40 10.41 -7.77
C VAL A 59 4.68 11.02 -8.34
N LYS A 60 5.82 10.84 -7.66
CA LYS A 60 7.12 11.34 -8.15
C LYS A 60 7.49 10.75 -9.51
N ARG A 61 7.34 9.43 -9.69
CA ARG A 61 7.64 8.76 -10.96
C ARG A 61 6.74 9.25 -12.11
N ARG A 62 5.44 9.44 -11.87
CA ARG A 62 4.51 9.97 -12.88
C ARG A 62 4.92 11.35 -13.36
N ARG A 63 5.24 12.27 -12.44
CA ARG A 63 5.72 13.62 -12.80
C ARG A 63 7.00 13.61 -13.64
N GLN A 64 7.95 12.72 -13.32
CA GLN A 64 9.19 12.59 -14.10
C GLN A 64 8.92 12.07 -15.53
N GLN A 65 8.02 11.10 -15.67
CA GLN A 65 7.64 10.56 -16.99
C GLN A 65 6.88 11.58 -17.84
N GLU A 66 5.99 12.38 -17.22
CA GLU A 66 5.27 13.46 -17.91
C GLU A 66 6.22 14.56 -18.36
N GLY A 67 7.16 14.98 -17.51
CA GLY A 67 8.20 15.95 -17.88
C GLY A 67 9.03 15.48 -19.08
N PHE A 68 9.47 14.20 -19.07
CA PHE A 68 10.24 13.62 -20.17
C PHE A 68 9.46 13.53 -21.50
N LYS A 69 8.14 13.31 -21.44
CA LYS A 69 7.29 13.26 -22.65
C LYS A 69 7.03 14.64 -23.26
N ASN A 70 7.04 15.70 -22.46
CA ASN A 70 6.75 17.06 -22.92
C ASN A 70 7.99 17.79 -23.47
N GLU A 71 9.18 17.19 -23.34
CA GLU A 71 10.46 17.75 -23.82
C GLU A 71 10.94 17.09 -25.14
N LYS A 72 10.17 16.13 -25.67
CA LYS A 72 10.38 15.48 -26.98
C LYS A 72 9.26 15.83 -27.94
#